data_AF-A0A9E3QVR1-F1
#
_entry.id   AF-A0A9E3QVR1-F1
#
_cell.length_a   1.000
_cell.length_b   1.000
_cell.length_c   1.000
_cell.angle_alpha   90.00
_cell.angle_beta   90.00
_cell.angle_gamma   90.00
#
_symmetry.space_group_name_H-M   'P 1'
#
loop_
_entity.id
_entity.type
_entity.pdbx_description
1 polymer ?
#
loop_
_entity_poly.entity_id
_entity_poly.type
_entity_poly.pdbx_seq_one_letter_code
_entity_poly.pdbx_strand_id
1 'polypeptide(L)'
;MESTLVTSVLALLELVLPVVVVIVAVNWVAGRGQRARARGFMALSEGRIVDALEAFTLCQDRLVLTGRAKLWLWRLPDALEDLQHALHLDPARFRDTAEPLVALVHALWAPRLAYASGHLVEGQEPRLARAAHAARARKWPVVVQALEPLQVTDNPRAAALRDVLLAWARTELDGVTRPIDGAAVLGEGAITAFDEGFPALAKILRDGQVAQSTVTAPPQDPTRTPSHSGA
;
A
#
# COMPACT_ATOMS: atom_id res chain seq x y z
N MET A 1 -34.93 -4.13 -59.68
CA MET A 1 -34.31 -3.04 -58.90
C MET A 1 -34.23 -3.34 -57.40
N GLU A 2 -35.03 -4.27 -56.85
CA GLU A 2 -34.98 -4.58 -55.41
C GLU A 2 -33.77 -5.43 -54.98
N SER A 3 -33.24 -6.32 -55.84
CA SER A 3 -32.13 -7.23 -55.46
C SER A 3 -30.79 -6.53 -55.23
N THR A 4 -30.53 -5.40 -55.90
CA THR A 4 -29.29 -4.61 -55.77
C THR A 4 -29.25 -3.79 -54.49
N LEU A 5 -30.41 -3.37 -53.98
CA LEU A 5 -30.51 -2.69 -52.68
C LEU A 5 -30.22 -3.67 -51.54
N VAL A 6 -30.78 -4.88 -51.60
CA VAL A 6 -30.58 -5.91 -50.56
C VAL A 6 -29.11 -6.33 -50.45
N THR A 7 -28.41 -6.52 -51.57
CA THR A 7 -26.98 -6.88 -51.59
C THR A 7 -26.08 -5.75 -51.07
N SER A 8 -26.39 -4.50 -51.40
CA SER A 8 -25.63 -3.34 -50.92
C SER A 8 -25.78 -3.15 -49.41
N VAL A 9 -26.99 -3.36 -48.87
CA VAL A 9 -27.24 -3.30 -47.42
C VAL A 9 -26.53 -4.43 -46.68
N LEU A 10 -26.54 -5.66 -47.22
CA LEU A 10 -25.83 -6.79 -46.61
C LEU A 10 -24.32 -6.54 -46.54
N ALA A 11 -23.71 -6.07 -47.64
CA ALA A 11 -22.29 -5.77 -47.69
C ALA A 11 -21.88 -4.64 -46.71
N LEU A 12 -22.73 -3.62 -46.55
CA LEU A 12 -22.51 -2.57 -45.55
C LEU A 12 -22.59 -3.13 -44.13
N LEU A 13 -23.53 -4.04 -43.86
CA LEU A 13 -23.74 -4.63 -42.55
C LEU A 13 -22.59 -5.56 -42.17
N GLU A 14 -22.06 -6.35 -43.11
CA GLU A 14 -20.87 -7.18 -42.93
C GLU A 14 -19.61 -6.34 -42.63
N LEU A 15 -19.52 -5.13 -43.17
CA LEU A 15 -18.41 -4.21 -42.89
C LEU A 15 -18.56 -3.51 -41.53
N VAL A 16 -19.77 -3.05 -41.19
CA VAL A 16 -20.01 -2.20 -40.01
C VAL A 16 -20.13 -3.04 -38.74
N LEU A 17 -20.77 -4.22 -38.80
CA LEU A 17 -20.97 -5.10 -37.65
C LEU A 17 -19.66 -5.46 -36.92
N PRO A 18 -18.58 -5.92 -37.57
CA PRO A 18 -17.34 -6.26 -36.87
C PRO A 18 -16.71 -5.04 -36.19
N VAL A 19 -16.77 -3.86 -36.83
CA VAL A 19 -16.26 -2.61 -36.24
C VAL A 19 -17.05 -2.24 -34.98
N VAL A 20 -18.38 -2.32 -35.02
CA VAL A 20 -19.24 -2.06 -33.86
C VAL A 20 -18.96 -3.06 -32.74
N VAL A 21 -18.82 -4.35 -33.06
CA VAL A 21 -18.49 -5.39 -32.08
C VAL A 21 -17.15 -5.12 -31.41
N VAL A 22 -16.12 -4.73 -32.18
CA VAL A 22 -14.81 -4.36 -31.64
C VAL A 22 -14.91 -3.14 -30.73
N ILE A 23 -15.63 -2.09 -31.12
CA ILE A 23 -15.82 -0.88 -30.29
C ILE A 23 -16.53 -1.23 -28.97
N VAL A 24 -17.58 -2.04 -29.02
CA VAL A 24 -18.30 -2.50 -27.82
C VAL A 24 -17.40 -3.33 -26.93
N ALA A 25 -16.62 -4.26 -27.50
CA ALA A 25 -15.68 -5.09 -26.75
C ALA A 25 -14.59 -4.26 -26.07
N VAL A 26 -14.00 -3.28 -26.79
CA VAL A 26 -12.98 -2.38 -26.22
C VAL A 26 -13.56 -1.54 -25.09
N ASN A 27 -14.73 -0.95 -25.26
CA ASN A 27 -15.40 -0.18 -24.22
C ASN A 27 -15.77 -1.03 -23.00
N TRP A 28 -16.19 -2.28 -23.22
CA TRP A 28 -16.50 -3.21 -22.14
C TRP A 28 -15.24 -3.57 -21.32
N VAL A 29 -14.12 -3.86 -22.00
CA VAL A 29 -12.84 -4.15 -21.35
C VAL A 29 -12.32 -2.92 -20.59
N ALA A 30 -12.37 -1.74 -21.20
CA ALA A 30 -11.96 -0.49 -20.56
C ALA A 30 -12.80 -0.19 -19.32
N GLY A 31 -14.13 -0.33 -19.41
CA GLY A 31 -15.04 -0.15 -18.28
C GLY A 31 -14.81 -1.15 -17.15
N ARG A 32 -14.48 -2.41 -17.47
CA ARG A 32 -14.13 -3.43 -16.47
C ARG A 32 -12.86 -3.05 -15.70
N GLY A 33 -11.82 -2.58 -16.41
CA GLY A 33 -10.58 -2.12 -15.81
C GLY A 33 -10.77 -0.93 -14.86
N GLN A 34 -11.56 0.07 -15.26
CA GLN A 34 -11.86 1.22 -14.41
C GLN A 34 -12.62 0.85 -13.13
N ARG A 35 -13.64 -0.03 -13.23
CA ARG A 35 -14.37 -0.52 -12.04
C ARG A 35 -13.50 -1.35 -11.11
N ALA A 36 -12.56 -2.13 -11.66
CA ALA A 36 -11.60 -2.89 -10.86
C ALA A 36 -10.64 -1.94 -10.13
N ARG A 37 -10.13 -0.92 -10.82
CA ARG A 37 -9.28 0.13 -10.23
C ARG A 37 -9.99 0.87 -9.09
N ALA A 38 -11.23 1.30 -9.28
CA ALA A 38 -12.01 1.98 -8.25
C ALA A 38 -12.23 1.09 -7.01
N ARG A 39 -12.60 -0.18 -7.22
CA ARG A 39 -12.74 -1.16 -6.12
C ARG A 39 -11.43 -1.38 -5.38
N GLY A 40 -10.31 -1.47 -6.09
CA GLY A 40 -9.01 -1.64 -5.46
C GLY A 40 -8.60 -0.44 -4.60
N PHE A 41 -8.83 0.79 -5.06
CA PHE A 41 -8.57 1.98 -4.23
C PHE A 41 -9.50 2.09 -3.02
N MET A 42 -10.78 1.76 -3.19
CA MET A 42 -11.72 1.71 -2.07
C MET A 42 -11.26 0.69 -1.01
N ALA A 43 -10.88 -0.52 -1.43
CA ALA A 43 -10.34 -1.55 -0.54
C ALA A 43 -9.03 -1.10 0.16
N LEU A 44 -8.13 -0.40 -0.56
CA LEU A 44 -6.93 0.19 0.06
C LEU A 44 -7.28 1.20 1.15
N SER A 45 -8.25 2.09 0.91
CA SER A 45 -8.67 3.11 1.88
C SER A 45 -9.32 2.52 3.12
N GLU A 46 -9.93 1.34 2.99
CA GLU A 46 -10.50 0.57 4.09
C GLU A 46 -9.47 -0.32 4.79
N GLY A 47 -8.21 -0.35 4.32
CA GLY A 47 -7.14 -1.19 4.88
C GLY A 47 -7.20 -2.66 4.48
N ARG A 48 -8.12 -3.03 3.58
CA ARG A 48 -8.29 -4.39 3.01
C ARG A 48 -7.34 -4.58 1.83
N ILE A 49 -6.06 -4.83 2.12
CA ILE A 49 -5.02 -4.76 1.10
C ILE A 49 -5.00 -6.02 0.22
N VAL A 50 -5.35 -7.19 0.76
CA VAL A 50 -5.52 -8.41 -0.05
C VAL A 50 -6.62 -8.24 -1.11
N ASP A 51 -7.81 -7.75 -0.72
CA ASP A 51 -8.92 -7.46 -1.64
C ASP A 51 -8.50 -6.45 -2.72
N ALA A 52 -7.73 -5.42 -2.32
CA ALA A 52 -7.19 -4.44 -3.24
C ALA A 52 -6.24 -5.08 -4.26
N LEU A 53 -5.33 -5.95 -3.81
CA LEU A 53 -4.39 -6.66 -4.67
C LEU A 53 -5.13 -7.47 -5.73
N GLU A 54 -6.15 -8.25 -5.34
CA GLU A 54 -6.97 -9.04 -6.25
C GLU A 54 -7.66 -8.16 -7.29
N ALA A 55 -8.27 -7.04 -6.87
CA ALA A 55 -8.93 -6.11 -7.78
C ALA A 55 -7.94 -5.49 -8.79
N PHE A 56 -6.72 -5.17 -8.35
CA PHE A 56 -5.70 -4.58 -9.23
C PHE A 56 -5.14 -5.54 -10.28
N THR A 57 -5.20 -6.85 -10.06
CA THR A 57 -4.77 -7.84 -11.09
C THR A 57 -5.56 -7.74 -12.40
N LEU A 58 -6.77 -7.17 -12.36
CA LEU A 58 -7.66 -7.01 -13.50
C LEU A 58 -7.48 -5.66 -14.24
N CYS A 59 -6.55 -4.81 -13.79
CA CYS A 59 -6.33 -3.48 -14.36
C CYS A 59 -5.30 -3.49 -15.50
N GLN A 60 -5.37 -2.50 -16.40
CA GLN A 60 -4.34 -2.30 -17.42
C GLN A 60 -3.00 -1.88 -16.79
N ASP A 61 -3.02 -0.99 -15.80
CA ASP A 61 -1.84 -0.53 -15.03
C ASP A 61 -1.47 -1.51 -13.90
N ARG A 62 -1.65 -2.82 -14.13
CA ARG A 62 -1.57 -3.83 -13.06
C ARG A 62 -0.28 -3.74 -12.27
N LEU A 63 0.88 -3.58 -12.92
CA LEU A 63 2.19 -3.67 -12.26
C LEU A 63 2.37 -2.59 -11.19
N VAL A 64 2.01 -1.34 -11.48
CA VAL A 64 2.12 -0.26 -10.49
C VAL A 64 1.12 -0.47 -9.34
N LEU A 65 -0.11 -0.87 -9.66
CA LEU A 65 -1.17 -1.03 -8.68
C LEU A 65 -0.94 -2.26 -7.78
N THR A 66 -0.51 -3.39 -8.34
CA THR A 66 -0.13 -4.60 -7.59
C THR A 66 1.14 -4.35 -6.79
N GLY A 67 2.13 -3.67 -7.36
CA GLY A 67 3.34 -3.26 -6.63
C GLY A 67 3.00 -2.39 -5.42
N ARG A 68 2.08 -1.44 -5.56
CA ARG A 68 1.58 -0.62 -4.44
C ARG A 68 0.90 -1.47 -3.37
N ALA A 69 0.00 -2.38 -3.75
CA ALA A 69 -0.67 -3.25 -2.78
C ALA A 69 0.33 -4.19 -2.06
N LYS A 70 1.28 -4.79 -2.80
CA LYS A 70 2.35 -5.63 -2.26
C LYS A 70 3.23 -4.86 -1.26
N LEU A 71 3.57 -3.60 -1.53
CA LEU A 71 4.29 -2.74 -0.60
C LEU A 71 3.56 -2.66 0.75
N TRP A 72 2.25 -2.42 0.72
CA TRP A 72 1.44 -2.28 1.95
C TRP A 72 1.11 -3.62 2.62
N LEU A 73 1.28 -4.75 1.92
CA LEU A 73 1.33 -6.10 2.51
C LEU A 73 2.72 -6.47 3.05
N TRP A 74 3.67 -5.53 2.99
CA TRP A 74 5.06 -5.74 3.38
C TRP A 74 5.78 -6.81 2.55
N ARG A 75 5.28 -7.12 1.35
CA ARG A 75 5.96 -7.96 0.34
C ARG A 75 6.95 -7.12 -0.46
N LEU A 76 7.92 -6.54 0.25
CA LEU A 76 8.83 -5.52 -0.28
C LEU A 76 9.64 -5.98 -1.51
N PRO A 77 10.18 -7.22 -1.57
CA PRO A 77 10.89 -7.69 -2.77
C PRO A 77 9.96 -7.77 -3.99
N ASP A 78 8.79 -8.42 -3.83
CA ASP A 78 7.81 -8.58 -4.92
C ASP A 78 7.25 -7.22 -5.38
N ALA A 79 7.08 -6.27 -4.45
CA ALA A 79 6.66 -4.91 -4.76
C ALA A 79 7.71 -4.19 -5.60
N LEU A 80 8.99 -4.32 -5.23
CA LEU A 80 10.09 -3.72 -5.96
C LEU A 80 10.17 -4.25 -7.38
N GLU A 81 10.05 -5.57 -7.56
CA GLU A 81 10.07 -6.22 -8.87
C GLU A 81 8.95 -5.70 -9.78
N ASP A 82 7.70 -5.69 -9.30
CA ASP A 82 6.56 -5.19 -10.07
C ASP A 82 6.74 -3.72 -10.48
N LEU A 83 7.19 -2.86 -9.55
CA LEU A 83 7.35 -1.42 -9.80
C LEU A 83 8.51 -1.13 -10.75
N GLN A 84 9.63 -1.83 -10.61
CA GLN A 84 10.76 -1.70 -11.53
C GLN A 84 10.41 -2.21 -12.93
N HIS A 85 9.64 -3.30 -13.01
CA HIS A 85 9.14 -3.81 -14.28
C HIS A 85 8.21 -2.76 -14.95
N ALA A 86 7.32 -2.12 -14.20
CA ALA A 86 6.51 -1.04 -14.74
C ALA A 86 7.36 0.11 -15.32
N LEU A 87 8.36 0.59 -14.56
CA LEU A 87 9.28 1.63 -15.01
C LEU A 87 10.13 1.21 -16.22
N HIS A 88 10.46 -0.07 -16.35
CA HIS A 88 11.19 -0.58 -17.52
C HIS A 88 10.32 -0.62 -18.79
N LEU A 89 9.04 -0.95 -18.66
CA LEU A 89 8.11 -1.03 -19.80
C LEU A 89 7.74 0.34 -20.36
N ASP A 90 7.42 1.30 -19.48
CA ASP A 90 7.02 2.65 -19.89
C ASP A 90 7.46 3.68 -18.83
N PRO A 91 8.74 4.11 -18.86
CA PRO A 91 9.25 5.03 -17.86
C PRO A 91 8.56 6.39 -17.93
N ALA A 92 8.14 6.85 -19.11
CA ALA A 92 7.48 8.15 -19.24
C ALA A 92 6.12 8.18 -18.56
N ARG A 93 5.35 7.09 -18.67
CA ARG A 93 4.03 6.96 -18.04
C ARG A 93 4.09 6.73 -16.54
N PHE A 94 5.02 5.91 -16.07
CA PHE A 94 5.00 5.44 -14.68
C PHE A 94 5.96 6.17 -13.75
N ARG A 95 6.83 7.05 -14.23
CA ARG A 95 7.79 7.82 -13.42
C ARG A 95 7.19 8.38 -12.15
N ASP A 96 6.15 9.20 -12.30
CA ASP A 96 5.58 9.99 -11.19
C ASP A 96 4.80 9.13 -10.17
N THR A 97 4.45 7.89 -10.53
CA THR A 97 3.66 6.99 -9.67
C THR A 97 4.51 5.87 -9.06
N ALA A 98 5.40 5.27 -9.85
CA ALA A 98 6.21 4.13 -9.44
C ALA A 98 7.52 4.55 -8.75
N GLU A 99 8.20 5.62 -9.17
CA GLU A 99 9.45 6.05 -8.51
C GLU A 99 9.28 6.39 -7.02
N PRO A 100 8.22 7.11 -6.60
CA PRO A 100 7.94 7.34 -5.17
C PRO A 100 7.78 6.05 -4.36
N LEU A 101 7.11 5.06 -4.94
CA LEU A 101 6.90 3.76 -4.31
C LEU A 101 8.19 2.96 -4.22
N VAL A 102 8.99 2.95 -5.29
CA VAL A 102 10.32 2.31 -5.32
C VAL A 102 11.25 2.93 -4.26
N ALA A 103 11.25 4.26 -4.14
CA ALA A 103 12.02 4.96 -3.12
C ALA A 103 11.60 4.55 -1.70
N LEU A 104 10.29 4.41 -1.44
CA LEU A 104 9.77 3.94 -0.16
C LEU A 104 10.16 2.48 0.11
N VAL A 105 10.04 1.59 -0.88
CA VAL A 105 10.47 0.18 -0.75
C VAL A 105 11.96 0.10 -0.40
N HIS A 106 12.82 0.87 -1.07
CA HIS A 106 14.24 0.93 -0.73
C HIS A 106 14.49 1.48 0.68
N ALA A 107 13.80 2.55 1.07
CA ALA A 107 13.95 3.11 2.41
C ALA A 107 13.62 2.08 3.50
N LEU A 108 12.60 1.23 3.28
CA LEU A 108 12.15 0.22 4.24
C LEU A 108 12.94 -1.10 4.19
N TRP A 109 13.31 -1.59 3.01
CA TRP A 109 13.97 -2.89 2.88
C TRP A 109 15.49 -2.77 2.79
N ALA A 110 16.02 -2.20 1.71
CA ALA A 110 17.45 -2.17 1.42
C ALA A 110 17.95 -0.72 1.27
N PRO A 111 18.90 -0.24 2.10
CA PRO A 111 19.30 1.17 2.17
C PRO A 111 20.15 1.60 0.95
N ARG A 112 19.58 1.55 -0.25
CA ARG A 112 20.14 2.13 -1.46
C ARG A 112 19.65 3.57 -1.55
N LEU A 113 20.52 4.49 -1.14
CA LEU A 113 20.29 5.93 -1.05
C LEU A 113 19.94 6.61 -2.38
N ALA A 114 20.31 6.01 -3.52
CA ALA A 114 20.32 6.67 -4.82
C ALA A 114 18.96 7.22 -5.28
N TYR A 115 17.83 6.67 -4.81
CA TYR A 115 16.50 7.08 -5.25
C TYR A 115 15.81 8.15 -4.39
N ALA A 116 16.18 8.31 -3.12
CA ALA A 116 15.43 9.19 -2.20
C ALA A 116 15.81 10.68 -2.28
N SER A 117 16.94 11.01 -2.92
CA SER A 117 17.58 12.33 -2.82
C SER A 117 17.47 13.21 -4.07
N GLY A 118 16.95 12.70 -5.20
CA GLY A 118 16.97 13.39 -6.49
C GLY A 118 15.82 14.37 -6.68
N HIS A 119 14.68 13.90 -7.16
CA HIS A 119 13.56 14.75 -7.62
C HIS A 119 12.21 14.11 -7.28
N LEU A 120 12.02 13.71 -6.01
CA LEU A 120 10.72 13.19 -5.62
C LEU A 120 9.72 14.35 -5.53
N VAL A 121 8.69 14.30 -6.37
CA VAL A 121 7.52 15.17 -6.35
C VAL A 121 6.95 15.21 -4.92
N GLU A 122 6.40 16.35 -4.51
CA GLU A 122 5.70 16.43 -3.22
C GLU A 122 4.58 15.38 -3.16
N GLY A 123 4.60 14.56 -2.13
CA GLY A 123 3.65 13.47 -1.98
C GLY A 123 3.88 12.70 -0.69
N GLN A 124 2.94 11.80 -0.40
CA GLN A 124 2.95 11.00 0.81
C GLN A 124 4.11 10.00 0.84
N GLU A 125 4.24 9.17 -0.20
CA GLU A 125 5.24 8.11 -0.28
C GLU A 125 6.68 8.63 -0.27
N PRO A 126 7.03 9.73 -0.97
CA PRO A 126 8.34 10.36 -0.86
C PRO A 126 8.70 10.83 0.55
N ARG A 127 7.74 11.44 1.25
CA ARG A 127 7.95 11.92 2.62
C ARG A 127 8.15 10.76 3.59
N LEU A 128 7.36 9.69 3.46
CA LEU A 128 7.55 8.44 4.19
C LEU A 128 8.91 7.81 3.89
N ALA A 129 9.35 7.79 2.62
CA ALA A 129 10.65 7.25 2.22
C ALA A 129 11.80 8.04 2.86
N ARG A 130 11.75 9.37 2.78
CA ARG A 130 12.74 10.25 3.41
C ARG A 130 12.78 10.05 4.92
N ALA A 131 11.63 9.96 5.57
CA ALA A 131 11.53 9.75 7.00
C ALA A 131 12.06 8.38 7.44
N ALA A 132 11.70 7.30 6.74
CA ALA A 132 12.21 5.96 7.03
C ALA A 132 13.75 5.90 6.83
N HIS A 133 14.26 6.53 5.78
CA HIS A 133 15.70 6.64 5.58
C HIS A 133 16.41 7.44 6.69
N ALA A 134 15.86 8.59 7.07
CA ALA A 134 16.38 9.41 8.16
C ALA A 134 16.34 8.69 9.51
N ALA A 135 15.29 7.92 9.78
CA ALA A 135 15.14 7.10 10.98
C ALA A 135 16.25 6.03 11.06
N ARG A 136 16.56 5.35 9.95
CA ARG A 136 17.70 4.40 9.89
C ARG A 136 19.03 5.08 10.20
N ALA A 137 19.22 6.30 9.71
CA ALA A 137 20.39 7.12 9.99
C ALA A 137 20.36 7.81 11.36
N ARG A 138 19.34 7.57 12.20
CA ARG A 138 19.11 8.23 13.49
C ARG A 138 19.08 9.76 13.43
N LYS A 139 18.65 10.31 12.30
CA LYS A 139 18.48 11.76 12.09
C LYS A 139 17.07 12.19 12.47
N TRP A 140 16.74 12.08 13.77
CA TRP A 140 15.38 12.27 14.28
C TRP A 140 14.72 13.61 13.94
N PRO A 141 15.42 14.77 13.96
CA PRO A 141 14.80 16.03 13.54
C PRO A 141 14.31 16.02 12.09
N VAL A 142 15.01 15.31 11.20
CA VAL A 142 14.63 15.18 9.78
C VAL A 142 13.38 14.31 9.62
N VAL A 143 13.23 13.28 10.47
CA VAL A 143 12.02 12.44 10.50
C VAL A 143 10.81 13.28 10.84
N VAL A 144 10.89 14.08 11.91
CA VAL A 144 9.81 14.97 12.34
C VAL A 144 9.48 15.99 11.24
N GLN A 145 10.48 16.71 10.73
CA GLN A 145 10.30 17.70 9.67
C GLN A 145 9.64 17.12 8.41
N ALA A 146 9.96 15.87 8.05
CA ALA A 146 9.38 15.21 6.88
C ALA A 146 7.92 14.77 7.08
N LEU A 147 7.54 14.38 8.31
CA LEU A 147 6.27 13.73 8.58
C LEU A 147 5.22 14.64 9.23
N GLU A 148 5.59 15.66 9.99
CA GLU A 148 4.64 16.57 10.64
C GLU A 148 3.66 17.26 9.66
N PRO A 149 4.11 17.72 8.48
CA PRO A 149 3.20 18.34 7.52
C PRO A 149 2.30 17.33 6.80
N LEU A 150 2.47 16.02 7.02
CA LEU A 150 1.70 14.96 6.36
C LEU A 150 0.46 14.62 7.20
N GLN A 151 -0.62 15.39 7.06
CA GLN A 151 -1.83 15.24 7.90
C GLN A 151 -2.82 14.19 7.39
N VAL A 152 -2.98 14.05 6.07
CA VAL A 152 -3.98 13.16 5.45
C VAL A 152 -3.27 12.09 4.63
N THR A 153 -3.69 10.84 4.82
CA THR A 153 -3.24 9.70 4.04
C THR A 153 -4.45 8.88 3.60
N ASP A 154 -4.55 8.58 2.32
CA ASP A 154 -5.66 7.78 1.78
C ASP A 154 -5.55 6.29 2.13
N ASN A 155 -4.44 5.88 2.75
CA ASN A 155 -4.17 4.50 3.15
C ASN A 155 -3.91 4.44 4.66
N PRO A 156 -4.72 3.70 5.44
CA PRO A 156 -4.58 3.61 6.89
C PRO A 156 -3.23 3.03 7.33
N ARG A 157 -2.64 2.10 6.57
CA ARG A 157 -1.30 1.54 6.90
C ARG A 157 -0.19 2.57 6.74
N ALA A 158 -0.36 3.47 5.79
CA ALA A 158 0.58 4.54 5.56
C ALA A 158 0.48 5.64 6.63
N ALA A 159 -0.75 5.93 7.09
CA ALA A 159 -0.99 6.73 8.31
C ALA A 159 -0.33 6.09 9.53
N ALA A 160 -0.57 4.79 9.75
CA ALA A 160 0.01 4.06 10.87
C ALA A 160 1.55 4.11 10.82
N LEU A 161 2.15 3.85 9.65
CA LEU A 161 3.61 3.94 9.49
C LEU A 161 4.15 5.36 9.79
N ARG A 162 3.46 6.40 9.33
CA ARG A 162 3.78 7.80 9.67
C ARG A 162 3.78 7.98 11.18
N ASP A 163 2.71 7.55 11.85
CA ASP A 163 2.51 7.76 13.28
C ASP A 163 3.54 7.00 14.11
N VAL A 164 3.88 5.76 13.73
CA VAL A 164 4.95 4.99 14.35
C VAL A 164 6.31 5.69 14.19
N LEU A 165 6.66 6.14 12.98
CA LEU A 165 7.93 6.83 12.75
C LEU A 165 8.00 8.17 13.50
N LEU A 166 6.90 8.92 13.59
CA LEU A 166 6.82 10.15 14.37
C LEU A 166 6.93 9.90 15.87
N ALA A 167 6.18 8.92 16.40
CA ALA A 167 6.23 8.55 17.81
C ALA A 167 7.63 8.09 18.20
N TRP A 168 8.27 7.29 17.36
CA TRP A 168 9.64 6.84 17.56
C TRP A 168 10.63 8.01 17.55
N ALA A 169 10.60 8.86 16.51
CA ALA A 169 11.51 10.00 16.42
C ALA A 169 11.35 10.97 17.60
N ARG A 170 10.11 11.23 18.06
CA ARG A 170 9.87 12.08 19.24
C ARG A 170 10.39 11.43 20.52
N THR A 171 10.17 10.12 20.70
CA THR A 171 10.69 9.36 21.85
C THR A 171 12.22 9.44 21.92
N GLU A 172 12.90 9.38 20.79
CA GLU A 172 14.37 9.51 20.73
C GLU A 172 14.86 10.94 20.99
N LEU A 173 14.03 11.96 20.69
CA LEU A 173 14.38 13.36 20.89
C LEU A 173 14.20 13.83 22.34
N ASP A 174 13.15 13.37 23.02
CA ASP A 174 12.80 13.83 24.37
C ASP A 174 12.88 12.75 25.46
N GLY A 175 13.13 11.50 25.10
CA GLY A 175 13.20 10.36 26.02
C GLY A 175 11.85 9.86 26.53
N VAL A 176 10.73 10.44 26.09
CA VAL A 176 9.38 10.06 26.56
C VAL A 176 8.82 8.95 25.67
N THR A 177 8.65 7.76 26.25
CA THR A 177 8.08 6.62 25.53
C THR A 177 6.62 6.88 25.16
N ARG A 178 6.29 6.65 23.88
CA ARG A 178 4.95 6.83 23.33
C ARG A 178 4.33 5.51 22.91
N PRO A 179 2.99 5.36 23.01
CA PRO A 179 2.32 4.17 22.52
C PRO A 179 2.47 4.07 21.00
N ILE A 180 2.72 2.86 20.53
CA ILE A 180 2.92 2.53 19.12
C ILE A 180 1.94 1.43 18.75
N ASP A 181 1.10 1.69 17.76
CA ASP A 181 0.16 0.72 17.24
C ASP A 181 0.80 -0.12 16.12
N GLY A 182 1.55 -1.14 16.54
CA GLY A 182 2.20 -2.06 15.59
C GLY A 182 1.19 -2.88 14.78
N ALA A 183 0.00 -3.13 15.32
CA ALA A 183 -1.05 -3.89 14.64
C ALA A 183 -1.64 -3.09 13.46
N ALA A 184 -1.86 -1.79 13.61
CA ALA A 184 -2.33 -0.92 12.52
C ALA A 184 -1.34 -0.82 11.35
N VAL A 185 -0.03 -0.90 11.62
CA VAL A 185 1.01 -0.95 10.57
C VAL A 185 0.98 -2.30 9.87
N LEU A 186 1.05 -3.39 10.63
CA LEU A 186 1.21 -4.73 10.04
C LEU A 186 -0.06 -5.19 9.32
N GLY A 187 -1.23 -5.03 9.94
CA GLY A 187 -2.51 -5.47 9.40
C GLY A 187 -2.46 -6.93 8.95
N GLU A 188 -2.76 -7.16 7.67
CA GLU A 188 -2.72 -8.47 7.00
C GLU A 188 -1.29 -8.87 6.53
N GLY A 189 -0.30 -7.99 6.68
CA GLY A 189 1.06 -8.23 6.22
C GLY A 189 1.93 -8.90 7.29
N ALA A 190 2.97 -9.62 6.84
CA ALA A 190 3.92 -10.28 7.73
C ALA A 190 5.05 -9.33 8.16
N ILE A 191 5.50 -9.45 9.42
CA ILE A 191 6.62 -8.66 9.95
C ILE A 191 7.99 -9.07 9.40
N THR A 192 8.09 -10.27 8.80
CA THR A 192 9.36 -10.87 8.35
C THR A 192 10.16 -9.94 7.42
N ALA A 193 9.50 -9.19 6.55
CA ALA A 193 10.18 -8.25 5.66
C ALA A 193 10.85 -7.09 6.41
N PHE A 194 10.28 -6.64 7.55
CA PHE A 194 10.91 -5.65 8.41
C PHE A 194 12.06 -6.25 9.21
N ASP A 195 11.95 -7.52 9.64
CA ASP A 195 13.05 -8.17 10.37
C ASP A 195 14.32 -8.27 9.52
N GLU A 196 14.17 -8.53 8.23
CA GLU A 196 15.29 -8.58 7.29
C GLU A 196 15.78 -7.19 6.88
N GLY A 197 14.84 -6.30 6.57
CA GLY A 197 15.14 -4.98 6.03
C GLY A 197 15.47 -3.95 7.10
N PHE A 198 14.57 -3.74 8.06
CA PHE A 198 14.66 -2.67 9.06
C PHE A 198 14.47 -3.23 10.48
N PRO A 199 15.46 -3.97 11.02
CA PRO A 199 15.31 -4.72 12.27
C PRO A 199 14.90 -3.86 13.48
N ALA A 200 15.40 -2.61 13.54
CA ALA A 200 15.06 -1.68 14.60
C ALA A 200 13.58 -1.28 14.58
N LEU A 201 13.01 -1.05 13.39
CA LEU A 201 11.58 -0.79 13.24
C LEU A 201 10.77 -2.06 13.57
N ALA A 202 11.21 -3.22 13.10
CA ALA A 202 10.55 -4.50 13.39
C ALA A 202 10.44 -4.75 14.90
N LYS A 203 11.53 -4.50 15.65
CA LYS A 203 11.54 -4.61 17.11
C LYS A 203 10.46 -3.72 17.74
N ILE A 204 10.41 -2.46 17.33
CA ILE A 204 9.44 -1.48 17.86
C ILE A 204 8.00 -1.89 17.57
N LEU A 205 7.73 -2.39 16.36
CA LEU A 205 6.41 -2.89 16.00
C LEU A 205 6.00 -4.09 16.87
N ARG A 206 6.93 -5.02 17.14
CA ARG A 206 6.68 -6.16 18.05
C ARG A 206 6.42 -5.70 19.48
N ASP A 207 7.28 -4.82 20.01
CA ASP A 207 7.16 -4.32 21.38
C ASP A 207 5.82 -3.57 21.57
N GLY A 208 5.38 -2.80 20.55
CA GLY A 208 4.07 -2.13 20.53
C GLY A 208 2.87 -3.10 20.52
N GLN A 209 2.95 -4.22 19.79
CA GLN A 209 1.90 -5.25 19.77
C GLN A 209 1.71 -5.94 21.14
N VAL A 210 2.82 -6.19 21.85
CA VAL A 210 2.77 -6.83 23.18
C VAL A 210 2.10 -5.91 24.21
N ALA A 211 2.38 -4.61 24.15
CA ALA A 211 1.77 -3.63 25.05
C ALA A 211 0.23 -3.58 24.91
N GLN A 212 -0.30 -3.64 23.68
CA GLN A 212 -1.75 -3.66 23.43
C GLN A 212 -2.43 -4.95 23.90
N SER A 213 -1.77 -6.10 23.71
CA SER A 213 -2.30 -7.40 24.13
C SER A 213 -2.44 -7.50 25.66
N THR A 214 -1.60 -6.77 26.40
CA THR A 214 -1.60 -6.76 27.87
C THR A 214 -2.70 -5.85 28.45
N VAL A 215 -3.08 -4.79 27.74
CA VAL A 215 -4.13 -3.84 28.17
C VAL A 215 -5.55 -4.38 27.93
N THR A 216 -5.71 -5.33 27.01
CA THR A 216 -7.03 -5.86 26.61
C THR A 216 -7.49 -7.07 27.43
N ALA A 217 -6.70 -7.53 28.42
CA ALA A 217 -7.14 -8.56 29.35
C ALA A 217 -8.11 -7.93 30.39
N PRO A 218 -9.40 -8.31 30.43
CA PRO A 218 -10.27 -7.86 31.49
C PRO A 218 -9.74 -8.36 32.84
N PRO A 219 -9.87 -7.58 33.93
CA PRO A 219 -9.44 -8.02 35.25
C PRO A 219 -10.16 -9.33 35.58
N GLN A 220 -9.39 -10.42 35.69
CA GLN A 220 -9.93 -11.68 36.20
C GLN A 220 -10.30 -11.45 37.66
N ASP A 221 -11.60 -11.31 37.89
CA ASP A 221 -12.18 -11.17 39.22
C ASP A 221 -11.85 -12.44 40.04
N PRO A 222 -10.98 -12.38 41.07
CA PRO A 222 -10.51 -13.56 41.78
C PRO A 222 -11.53 -14.13 42.78
N THR A 223 -12.80 -13.70 42.72
CA THR A 223 -13.80 -14.01 43.77
C THR A 223 -14.75 -15.16 43.44
N ARG A 224 -14.64 -15.87 42.31
CA ARG A 224 -15.41 -17.11 42.08
C ARG A 224 -14.80 -18.29 42.84
N THR A 225 -15.11 -18.36 44.13
CA THR A 225 -15.00 -19.60 44.91
C THR A 225 -15.99 -20.64 44.36
N PRO A 226 -15.57 -21.89 44.12
CA PRO A 226 -16.50 -22.96 43.79
C PRO A 226 -17.32 -23.29 45.04
N SER A 227 -18.60 -22.97 44.99
CA SER A 227 -19.61 -23.47 45.93
C SER A 227 -19.69 -25.00 45.79
N HIS A 228 -19.03 -25.72 46.70
CA HIS A 228 -19.37 -27.11 47.00
C HIS A 228 -20.76 -27.14 47.63
N SER A 229 -21.78 -27.39 46.80
CA SER A 229 -23.10 -27.80 47.27
C SER A 229 -23.13 -29.32 47.28
N GLY A 230 -23.02 -29.92 48.46
CA GLY A 230 -23.32 -31.33 48.66
C GLY A 230 -24.83 -31.55 48.75
N ALA A 231 -25.29 -32.58 48.03
CA ALA A 231 -26.41 -33.43 48.36
C ALA A 231 -26.17 -34.78 47.69
#